data_AF-A0A938Q613-F1
#
_entry.id   AF-A0A938Q613-F1
#
_cell.length_a   1.000
_cell.length_b   1.000
_cell.length_c   1.000
_cell.angle_alpha   90.00
_cell.angle_beta   90.00
_cell.angle_gamma   90.00
#
_symmetry.space_group_name_H-M   'P 1'
#
loop_
_entity.id
_entity.type
_entity.pdbx_description
1 polymer ?
#
loop_
_entity_poly.entity_id
_entity_poly.type
_entity_poly.pdbx_seq_one_letter_code
_entity_poly.pdbx_strand_id
1 'polypeptide(L)'
;MDRLPPPLDLAATKQGLGAWTTEQIAGYLGKGYSARAGSFGPMNAVIANSTRHLTPADLRAIAVYLASLGGADYEGPAATAEEGRPGRPLYEEHCRECHGDSGRGGLFDGPPLAGSAVVQGEDASSLINVILYGSDRPESIASPAWEAMPAYADRLDDGEIAALGNYLRASWGNRAPPVTPERVARQRGGD
;
A
#
# COMPACT_ATOMS: atom_id res chain seq x y z
N MET A 1 13.05 -18.68 19.37
CA MET A 1 13.40 -17.25 19.27
C MET A 1 12.46 -16.64 18.25
N ASP A 2 11.42 -15.94 18.72
CA ASP A 2 10.41 -15.32 17.86
C ASP A 2 11.06 -14.35 16.88
N ARG A 3 11.01 -14.70 15.59
CA ARG A 3 11.18 -13.70 14.54
C ARG A 3 9.86 -12.94 14.50
N LEU A 4 9.79 -11.80 15.19
CA LEU A 4 8.77 -10.82 14.87
C LEU A 4 8.85 -10.55 13.36
N PRO A 5 7.72 -10.49 12.64
CA PRO A 5 7.72 -9.99 11.28
C PRO A 5 8.37 -8.59 11.29
N PRO A 6 9.17 -8.23 10.27
CA PRO A 6 9.73 -6.90 10.19
C PRO A 6 8.59 -5.87 10.32
N PRO A 7 8.79 -4.78 11.08
CA PRO A 7 7.77 -3.74 11.19
C PRO A 7 7.33 -3.31 9.80
N LEU A 8 6.03 -3.03 9.63
CA LEU A 8 5.45 -2.53 8.38
C LEU A 8 6.37 -1.46 7.76
N ASP A 9 7.02 -1.81 6.66
CA ASP A 9 7.93 -0.94 5.91
C ASP A 9 7.16 0.09 5.07
N LEU A 10 6.17 0.73 5.69
CA LEU A 10 5.57 1.98 5.21
C LEU A 10 6.42 3.18 5.67
N ALA A 11 7.36 2.95 6.59
CA ALA A 11 8.16 3.97 7.26
C ALA A 11 9.43 4.38 6.49
N ALA A 12 9.99 3.56 5.60
CA ALA A 12 11.37 3.79 5.18
C ALA A 12 11.59 4.73 3.99
N THR A 13 10.57 5.19 3.25
CA THR A 13 10.81 6.05 2.07
C THR A 13 10.44 7.53 2.28
N LYS A 14 11.20 8.48 1.72
CA LYS A 14 10.80 9.91 1.69
C LYS A 14 9.46 10.13 0.99
N GLN A 15 9.08 9.21 0.11
CA GLN A 15 7.79 9.16 -0.59
C GLN A 15 6.73 8.35 0.19
N GLY A 16 7.14 7.67 1.26
CA GLY A 16 6.32 6.92 2.22
C GLY A 16 5.72 7.80 3.30
N LEU A 17 5.63 7.34 4.55
CA LEU A 17 5.08 8.13 5.66
C LEU A 17 5.82 9.47 5.88
N GLY A 18 7.09 9.57 5.51
CA GLY A 18 7.86 10.83 5.56
C GLY A 18 7.32 11.94 4.64
N ALA A 19 6.54 11.62 3.61
CA ALA A 19 5.87 12.61 2.74
C ALA A 19 4.47 13.02 3.23
N TRP A 20 3.96 12.39 4.29
CA TRP A 20 2.62 12.64 4.78
C TRP A 20 2.62 13.77 5.80
N THR A 21 1.58 14.60 5.79
CA THR A 21 1.41 15.57 6.87
C THR A 21 1.00 14.87 8.16
N THR A 22 1.29 15.48 9.30
CA THR A 22 0.83 15.00 10.61
C THR A 22 -0.67 14.72 10.62
N GLU A 23 -1.47 15.58 9.96
CA GLU A 23 -2.92 15.45 9.85
C GLU A 23 -3.33 14.24 9.00
N GLN A 24 -2.59 13.92 7.93
CA GLN A 24 -2.82 12.74 7.10
C GLN A 24 -2.55 11.45 7.89
N ILE A 25 -1.46 11.42 8.67
CA ILE A 25 -1.13 10.26 9.52
C ILE A 25 -2.15 10.11 10.64
N ALA A 26 -2.48 11.19 11.36
CA ALA A 26 -3.47 11.16 12.43
C ALA A 26 -4.87 10.77 11.92
N GLY A 27 -5.25 11.29 10.75
CA GLY A 27 -6.51 10.92 10.08
C GLY A 27 -6.57 9.44 9.74
N TYR A 28 -5.49 8.89 9.18
CA TYR A 28 -5.38 7.45 8.91
C TYR A 28 -5.47 6.61 10.20
N LEU A 29 -4.73 6.96 11.25
CA LEU A 29 -4.77 6.22 12.51
C LEU A 29 -6.14 6.29 13.21
N GLY A 30 -6.84 7.41 13.09
CA GLY A 30 -8.15 7.60 13.73
C GLY A 30 -9.32 7.01 12.94
N LYS A 31 -9.27 7.05 11.60
CA LYS A 31 -10.40 6.71 10.71
C LYS A 31 -10.15 5.51 9.81
N GLY A 32 -8.89 5.09 9.69
CA GLY A 32 -8.44 4.07 8.75
C GLY A 32 -8.36 4.51 7.30
N TYR A 33 -8.44 5.82 7.02
CA TYR A 33 -8.16 6.35 5.70
C TYR A 33 -7.64 7.79 5.75
N SER A 34 -6.93 8.20 4.71
CA SER A 34 -6.48 9.57 4.44
C SER A 34 -6.56 9.84 2.94
N ALA A 35 -6.23 11.05 2.48
CA ALA A 35 -6.11 11.33 1.05
C ALA A 35 -5.00 10.54 0.33
N ARG A 36 -4.14 9.83 1.09
CA ARG A 36 -2.97 9.10 0.56
C ARG A 36 -3.19 7.59 0.52
N ALA A 37 -3.91 7.02 1.49
CA ALA A 37 -4.20 5.59 1.53
C ALA A 37 -5.38 5.25 2.46
N GLY A 38 -5.98 4.09 2.22
CA GLY A 38 -6.93 3.44 3.13
C GLY A 38 -6.28 2.25 3.82
N SER A 39 -6.78 1.85 4.98
CA SER A 39 -6.34 0.64 5.68
C SER A 39 -6.83 -0.61 4.94
N PHE A 40 -6.11 -1.70 5.14
CA PHE A 40 -6.42 -3.03 4.64
C PHE A 40 -5.71 -4.07 5.52
N GLY A 41 -6.15 -5.33 5.44
CA GLY A 41 -5.53 -6.42 6.18
C GLY A 41 -5.48 -6.18 7.70
N PRO A 42 -4.39 -6.57 8.40
CA PRO A 42 -4.30 -6.48 9.86
C PRO A 42 -4.49 -5.06 10.43
N MET A 43 -4.14 -4.02 9.67
CA MET A 43 -4.33 -2.64 10.11
C MET A 43 -5.80 -2.28 10.32
N ASN A 44 -6.73 -2.97 9.65
CA ASN A 44 -8.16 -2.79 9.93
C ASN A 44 -8.49 -3.12 11.39
N ALA A 45 -7.95 -4.20 11.95
CA ALA A 45 -8.21 -4.58 13.34
C ALA A 45 -7.53 -3.63 14.33
N VAL A 46 -6.31 -3.20 14.02
CA VAL A 46 -5.58 -2.19 14.84
C VAL A 46 -6.39 -0.89 14.93
N ILE A 47 -6.92 -0.43 13.80
CA ILE A 47 -7.72 0.79 13.78
C ILE A 47 -9.07 0.55 14.45
N ALA A 48 -9.75 -0.54 14.12
CA ALA A 48 -11.12 -0.81 14.59
C ALA A 48 -11.18 -0.98 16.10
N ASN A 49 -10.15 -1.58 16.70
CA ASN A 49 -10.17 -2.00 18.10
C ASN A 49 -9.20 -1.21 18.99
N SER A 50 -8.36 -0.33 18.43
CA SER A 50 -7.36 0.41 19.19
C SER A 50 -7.24 1.87 18.78
N THR A 51 -6.58 2.19 17.66
CA THR A 51 -6.12 3.57 17.42
C THR A 51 -7.26 4.56 17.22
N ARG A 52 -8.42 4.13 16.70
CA ARG A 52 -9.61 5.00 16.58
C ARG A 52 -10.15 5.52 17.91
N HIS A 53 -9.84 4.84 19.02
CA HIS A 53 -10.34 5.16 20.36
C HIS A 53 -9.42 6.14 21.09
N LEU A 54 -8.27 6.45 20.52
CA LEU A 54 -7.33 7.44 21.05
C LEU A 54 -7.90 8.85 20.92
N THR A 55 -7.48 9.74 21.82
CA THR A 55 -7.87 11.14 21.72
C THR A 55 -7.22 11.81 20.50
N PRO A 56 -7.77 12.92 19.98
CA PRO A 56 -7.13 13.68 18.91
C PRO A 56 -5.70 14.13 19.25
N ALA A 57 -5.42 14.42 20.53
CA ALA A 57 -4.10 14.80 20.99
C ALA A 57 -3.10 13.62 20.90
N ASP A 58 -3.52 12.43 21.33
CA ASP A 58 -2.69 11.22 21.26
C ASP A 58 -2.41 10.80 19.81
N LEU A 59 -3.44 10.82 18.95
CA LEU A 59 -3.29 10.56 17.52
C LEU A 59 -2.29 11.51 16.88
N ARG A 60 -2.35 12.80 17.24
CA ARG A 60 -1.40 13.80 16.74
C ARG A 60 0.00 13.57 17.29
N ALA A 61 0.16 13.18 18.56
CA ALA A 61 1.46 12.89 19.15
C ALA A 61 2.15 11.70 18.45
N ILE A 62 1.40 10.61 18.20
CA ILE A 62 1.90 9.46 17.43
C ILE A 62 2.25 9.90 16.01
N ALA A 63 1.40 10.69 15.36
CA ALA A 63 1.65 11.18 14.01
C ALA A 63 2.93 12.03 13.92
N VAL A 64 3.18 12.91 14.89
CA VAL A 64 4.42 13.70 14.97
C VAL A 64 5.63 12.78 15.14
N TYR A 65 5.55 11.78 16.02
CA TYR A 65 6.63 10.82 16.20
C TYR A 65 6.92 10.06 14.90
N LEU A 66 5.90 9.50 14.24
CA LEU A 66 6.05 8.77 12.98
C LEU A 66 6.64 9.66 11.88
N ALA A 67 6.18 10.91 11.75
CA ALA A 67 6.75 11.86 10.79
C ALA A 67 8.23 12.19 11.11
N SER A 68 8.61 12.18 12.39
CA SER A 68 9.99 12.48 12.82
C SER A 68 10.99 11.37 12.53
N LEU A 69 10.53 10.12 12.33
CA LEU A 69 11.39 9.00 11.96
C LEU A 69 12.08 9.22 10.61
N GLY A 70 11.54 10.14 9.79
CA GLY A 70 12.03 10.41 8.44
C GLY A 70 11.83 9.22 7.50
N GLY A 71 12.38 9.34 6.29
CA GLY A 71 12.48 8.26 5.33
C GLY A 71 13.75 8.47 4.49
N ALA A 72 14.38 7.39 4.06
CA ALA A 72 15.50 7.42 3.12
C ALA A 72 14.97 7.12 1.72
N ASP A 73 15.55 7.70 0.67
CA ASP A 73 15.21 7.22 -0.67
C ASP A 73 15.78 5.80 -0.84
N TYR A 74 15.04 4.90 -1.49
CA TYR A 74 15.59 3.60 -1.83
C TYR A 74 16.67 3.78 -2.91
N GLU A 75 17.93 3.49 -2.56
CA GLU A 75 19.08 3.68 -3.44
C GLU A 75 19.51 2.39 -4.17
N GLY A 76 18.82 1.27 -3.94
CA GLY A 76 19.18 -0.03 -4.51
C GLY A 76 18.64 -0.30 -5.93
N PRO A 77 18.84 -1.53 -6.45
CA PRO A 77 18.26 -1.99 -7.72
C PRO A 77 16.74 -1.92 -7.68
N ALA A 78 16.15 -1.20 -8.63
CA ALA A 78 14.70 -1.03 -8.70
C ALA A 78 14.12 -1.79 -9.90
N ALA A 79 12.84 -2.11 -9.81
CA ALA A 79 12.07 -2.66 -10.93
C ALA A 79 12.24 -1.76 -12.16
N THR A 80 12.66 -2.36 -13.27
CA THR A 80 12.88 -1.68 -14.54
C THR A 80 11.59 -1.62 -15.35
N ALA A 81 11.55 -0.71 -16.32
CA ALA A 81 10.44 -0.66 -17.28
C ALA A 81 10.28 -1.96 -18.08
N GLU A 82 11.37 -2.72 -18.27
CA GLU A 82 11.32 -4.00 -18.96
C GLU A 82 10.67 -5.08 -18.09
N GLU A 83 11.06 -5.18 -16.81
CA GLU A 83 10.44 -6.11 -15.85
C GLU A 83 8.96 -5.78 -15.61
N GLY A 84 8.59 -4.50 -15.67
CA GLY A 84 7.20 -4.06 -15.53
C GLY A 84 6.36 -4.16 -16.81
N ARG A 85 6.97 -4.29 -17.99
CA ARG A 85 6.25 -4.30 -19.28
C ARG A 85 5.11 -5.34 -19.33
N PRO A 86 5.29 -6.59 -18.85
CA PRO A 86 4.23 -7.60 -18.91
C PRO A 86 3.03 -7.29 -18.01
N GLY A 87 3.20 -6.49 -16.95
CA GLY A 87 2.11 -6.14 -16.03
C GLY A 87 1.18 -5.03 -16.51
N ARG A 88 1.57 -4.31 -17.58
CA ARG A 88 0.76 -3.22 -18.13
C ARG A 88 -0.64 -3.63 -18.59
N PRO A 89 -0.84 -4.68 -19.42
CA PRO A 89 -2.18 -5.09 -19.83
C PRO A 89 -3.06 -5.49 -18.63
N LEU A 90 -2.47 -6.16 -17.61
CA LEU A 90 -3.17 -6.49 -16.37
C LEU A 90 -3.64 -5.23 -15.63
N TYR A 91 -2.81 -4.18 -15.58
CA TYR A 91 -3.20 -2.90 -15.01
C TYR A 91 -4.34 -2.24 -15.77
N GLU A 92 -4.25 -2.20 -17.10
CA GLU A 92 -5.25 -1.59 -17.97
C GLU A 92 -6.61 -2.30 -17.87
N GLU A 93 -6.60 -3.62 -17.69
CA GLU A 93 -7.81 -4.43 -17.54
C GLU A 93 -8.42 -4.35 -16.14
N HIS A 94 -7.60 -4.42 -15.10
CA HIS A 94 -8.08 -4.67 -13.74
C HIS A 94 -8.02 -3.47 -12.80
N CYS A 95 -7.10 -2.53 -13.02
CA CYS A 95 -6.75 -1.52 -12.02
C CYS A 95 -7.06 -0.09 -12.47
N ARG A 96 -6.96 0.19 -13.77
CA ARG A 96 -7.07 1.53 -14.37
C ARG A 96 -8.39 2.21 -14.01
N GLU A 97 -9.50 1.47 -13.94
CA GLU A 97 -10.83 2.06 -13.70
C GLU A 97 -10.87 2.88 -12.40
N CYS A 98 -10.27 2.38 -11.31
CA CYS A 98 -10.25 3.07 -10.03
C CYS A 98 -8.97 3.91 -9.82
N HIS A 99 -7.82 3.45 -10.33
CA HIS A 99 -6.52 4.11 -10.08
C HIS A 99 -6.08 5.09 -11.18
N GLY A 100 -6.79 5.12 -12.31
CA GLY A 100 -6.58 6.02 -13.44
C GLY A 100 -5.32 5.73 -14.26
N ASP A 101 -5.24 6.26 -15.47
CA ASP A 101 -4.07 6.04 -16.37
C ASP A 101 -2.75 6.58 -15.79
N SER A 102 -2.84 7.64 -15.00
CA SER A 102 -1.69 8.27 -14.35
C SER A 102 -1.35 7.67 -12.98
N GLY A 103 -2.08 6.65 -12.53
CA GLY A 103 -1.93 6.06 -11.20
C GLY A 103 -2.22 7.05 -10.06
N ARG A 104 -2.81 8.22 -10.35
CA ARG A 104 -3.14 9.24 -9.33
C ARG A 104 -4.45 8.95 -8.61
N GLY A 105 -5.25 8.01 -9.12
CA GLY A 105 -6.58 7.72 -8.63
C GLY A 105 -7.48 8.95 -8.67
N GLY A 106 -8.48 8.93 -7.81
CA GLY A 106 -9.48 9.98 -7.67
C GLY A 106 -10.09 9.97 -6.27
N LEU A 107 -10.63 11.11 -5.84
CA LEU A 107 -11.26 11.18 -4.52
C LEU A 107 -12.43 10.19 -4.40
N PHE A 108 -13.12 9.89 -5.51
CA PHE A 108 -14.30 9.02 -5.56
C PHE A 108 -14.05 7.67 -6.23
N ASP A 109 -12.83 7.39 -6.66
CA ASP A 109 -12.50 6.21 -7.47
C ASP A 109 -11.59 5.26 -6.66
N GLY A 110 -10.35 5.68 -6.41
CA GLY A 110 -9.37 4.90 -5.68
C GLY A 110 -8.16 5.72 -5.24
N PRO A 111 -7.36 5.20 -4.28
CA PRO A 111 -6.18 5.90 -3.78
C PRO A 111 -5.08 6.02 -4.85
N PRO A 112 -4.17 7.00 -4.72
CA PRO A 112 -3.02 7.12 -5.61
C PRO A 112 -2.06 5.94 -5.46
N LEU A 113 -1.61 5.40 -6.59
CA LEU A 113 -0.50 4.45 -6.73
C LEU A 113 0.82 5.16 -7.05
N ALA A 114 0.76 6.29 -7.77
CA ALA A 114 1.90 7.16 -8.01
C ALA A 114 2.37 7.79 -6.68
N GLY A 115 3.62 7.55 -6.30
CA GLY A 115 4.16 8.02 -5.02
C GLY A 115 3.60 7.26 -3.80
N SER A 116 2.98 6.10 -3.99
CA SER A 116 2.35 5.35 -2.90
C SER A 116 3.39 4.66 -2.01
N ALA A 117 3.27 4.84 -0.70
CA ALA A 117 4.07 4.12 0.30
C ALA A 117 3.91 2.60 0.17
N VAL A 118 2.71 2.12 -0.18
CA VAL A 118 2.42 0.68 -0.35
C VAL A 118 3.18 0.12 -1.55
N VAL A 119 3.24 0.88 -2.64
CA VAL A 119 3.97 0.46 -3.86
C VAL A 119 5.48 0.54 -3.65
N GLN A 120 5.94 1.58 -2.94
CA GLN A 120 7.35 1.93 -2.83
C GLN A 120 8.08 1.36 -1.60
N GLY A 121 7.40 0.61 -0.73
CA GLY A 121 8.07 -0.12 0.35
C GLY A 121 9.16 -1.04 -0.21
N GLU A 122 10.31 -1.12 0.46
CA GLU A 122 11.38 -2.05 0.08
C GLU A 122 10.83 -3.48 0.16
N ASP A 123 10.09 -3.75 1.24
CA ASP A 123 9.29 -4.96 1.37
C ASP A 123 7.96 -4.90 0.56
N ALA A 124 7.78 -5.86 -0.35
CA ALA A 124 6.60 -5.95 -1.21
C ALA A 124 5.35 -6.55 -0.58
N SER A 125 5.40 -7.06 0.65
CA SER A 125 4.29 -7.81 1.25
C SER A 125 3.01 -7.00 1.36
N SER A 126 3.08 -5.70 1.66
CA SER A 126 1.88 -4.84 1.67
C SER A 126 1.24 -4.71 0.28
N LEU A 127 2.06 -4.51 -0.75
CA LEU A 127 1.62 -4.43 -2.15
C LEU A 127 1.00 -5.74 -2.61
N ILE A 128 1.67 -6.85 -2.34
CA ILE A 128 1.21 -8.19 -2.75
C ILE A 128 -0.09 -8.53 -2.02
N ASN A 129 -0.19 -8.28 -0.71
CA ASN A 129 -1.38 -8.59 0.07
C ASN A 129 -2.61 -7.82 -0.38
N VAL A 130 -2.48 -6.52 -0.68
CA VAL A 130 -3.65 -5.73 -1.12
C VAL A 130 -4.12 -6.14 -2.53
N ILE A 131 -3.21 -6.61 -3.39
CA ILE A 131 -3.58 -7.18 -4.70
C ILE A 131 -4.26 -8.55 -4.51
N LEU A 132 -3.67 -9.44 -3.71
CA LEU A 132 -4.22 -10.78 -3.49
C LEU A 132 -5.60 -10.72 -2.84
N TYR A 133 -5.73 -9.96 -1.76
CA TYR A 133 -6.87 -10.06 -0.84
C TYR A 133 -7.78 -8.82 -0.87
N GLY A 134 -7.47 -7.84 -1.70
CA GLY A 134 -8.23 -6.60 -1.78
C GLY A 134 -8.08 -5.73 -0.54
N SER A 135 -9.01 -4.79 -0.38
CA SER A 135 -9.03 -3.88 0.77
C SER A 135 -10.37 -3.87 1.49
N ASP A 136 -11.00 -5.04 1.62
CA ASP A 136 -12.25 -5.11 2.39
C ASP A 136 -12.06 -4.50 3.79
N ARG A 137 -12.97 -3.61 4.18
CA ARG A 137 -12.87 -2.81 5.41
C ARG A 137 -14.11 -3.07 6.26
N PRO A 138 -13.95 -3.22 7.58
CA PRO A 138 -15.13 -3.23 8.44
C PRO A 138 -15.87 -1.90 8.28
N GLU A 139 -17.21 -1.94 8.35
CA GLU A 139 -18.09 -0.77 8.18
C GLU A 139 -17.63 0.43 9.03
N SER A 140 -17.11 0.13 10.22
CA SER A 140 -16.57 1.10 11.16
C SER A 140 -15.33 1.88 10.68
N ILE A 141 -14.73 1.51 9.54
CA ILE A 141 -13.53 2.09 8.88
C ILE A 141 -13.82 2.42 7.39
N ALA A 142 -15.08 2.38 6.96
CA ALA A 142 -15.42 2.67 5.57
C ALA A 142 -15.03 4.12 5.19
N SER A 143 -14.25 4.25 4.10
CA SER A 143 -14.04 5.55 3.47
C SER A 143 -15.35 5.91 2.76
N PRO A 144 -15.91 7.12 2.98
CA PRO A 144 -17.06 7.57 2.20
C PRO A 144 -16.70 7.84 0.73
N ALA A 145 -15.41 7.82 0.39
CA ALA A 145 -14.89 8.29 -0.88
C ALA A 145 -14.28 7.15 -1.73
N TRP A 146 -13.87 6.03 -1.13
CA TRP A 146 -13.24 4.94 -1.88
C TRP A 146 -13.96 3.63 -1.63
N GLU A 147 -14.31 2.97 -2.74
CA GLU A 147 -14.85 1.62 -2.71
C GLU A 147 -13.80 0.61 -2.21
N ALA A 148 -14.27 -0.58 -1.83
CA ALA A 148 -13.39 -1.68 -1.48
C ALA A 148 -12.69 -2.19 -2.73
N MET A 149 -11.35 -2.25 -2.69
CA MET A 149 -10.57 -2.87 -3.77
C MET A 149 -10.88 -4.37 -3.81
N PRO A 150 -11.23 -4.94 -4.98
CA PRO A 150 -11.49 -6.36 -5.12
C PRO A 150 -10.23 -7.20 -4.91
N ALA A 151 -10.42 -8.47 -4.52
CA ALA A 151 -9.34 -9.45 -4.41
C ALA A 151 -9.04 -10.10 -5.77
N TYR A 152 -7.76 -10.32 -6.07
CA TYR A 152 -7.30 -10.95 -7.31
C TYR A 152 -6.64 -12.32 -7.11
N ALA A 153 -6.60 -12.84 -5.87
CA ALA A 153 -6.01 -14.15 -5.59
C ALA A 153 -6.59 -15.26 -6.49
N ASP A 154 -7.90 -15.28 -6.74
CA ASP A 154 -8.52 -16.33 -7.56
C ASP A 154 -8.56 -16.00 -9.06
N ARG A 155 -8.03 -14.85 -9.47
CA ARG A 155 -8.11 -14.33 -10.85
C ARG A 155 -6.76 -14.28 -11.55
N LEU A 156 -5.70 -14.03 -10.79
CA LEU A 156 -4.33 -13.87 -11.30
C LEU A 156 -3.40 -14.87 -10.62
N ASP A 157 -2.53 -15.49 -11.43
CA ASP A 157 -1.48 -16.36 -10.92
C ASP A 157 -0.32 -15.55 -10.29
N ASP A 158 0.65 -16.26 -9.71
CA ASP A 158 1.78 -15.63 -9.02
C ASP A 158 2.69 -14.84 -9.97
N GLY A 159 2.82 -15.28 -11.23
CA GLY A 159 3.58 -14.60 -12.27
C GLY A 159 2.91 -13.32 -12.72
N GLU A 160 1.59 -13.35 -12.91
CA GLU A 160 0.78 -12.19 -13.27
C GLU A 160 0.78 -11.13 -12.18
N ILE A 161 0.64 -11.51 -10.91
CA ILE A 161 0.70 -10.57 -9.79
C ILE A 161 2.11 -10.00 -9.64
N ALA A 162 3.16 -10.79 -9.84
CA ALA A 162 4.53 -10.30 -9.82
C ALA A 162 4.76 -9.27 -10.95
N ALA A 163 4.31 -9.58 -12.16
CA ALA A 163 4.39 -8.68 -13.31
C ALA A 163 3.62 -7.37 -13.07
N LEU A 164 2.38 -7.46 -12.54
CA LEU A 164 1.58 -6.31 -12.17
C LEU A 164 2.29 -5.46 -11.09
N GLY A 165 2.82 -6.09 -10.04
CA GLY A 165 3.58 -5.41 -9.00
C GLY A 165 4.81 -4.67 -9.55
N ASN A 166 5.53 -5.30 -10.49
CA ASN A 166 6.68 -4.68 -11.16
C ASN A 166 6.26 -3.50 -12.05
N TYR A 167 5.14 -3.60 -12.76
CA TYR A 167 4.59 -2.47 -13.52
C TYR A 167 4.31 -1.27 -12.62
N LEU A 168 3.67 -1.49 -11.47
CA LEU A 168 3.36 -0.43 -10.51
C LEU A 168 4.63 0.20 -9.92
N ARG A 169 5.64 -0.62 -9.61
CA ARG A 169 6.93 -0.17 -9.04
C ARG A 169 7.83 0.55 -10.03
N ALA A 170 7.66 0.31 -11.34
CA ALA A 170 8.40 0.97 -12.41
C ALA A 170 7.65 2.16 -13.05
N SER A 171 6.42 2.44 -12.62
CA SER A 171 5.56 3.48 -13.20
C SER A 171 5.50 4.76 -12.38
N TRP A 172 5.20 5.88 -13.05
CA TRP A 172 4.91 7.19 -12.44
C TRP A 172 5.98 7.72 -11.47
N GLY A 173 7.24 7.36 -11.70
CA GLY A 173 8.37 7.77 -10.86
C GLY A 173 8.51 6.96 -9.57
N ASN A 174 7.70 5.90 -9.39
CA ASN A 174 7.93 4.93 -8.33
C ASN A 174 9.28 4.25 -8.52
N ARG A 175 9.91 3.87 -7.40
CA ARG A 175 11.19 3.18 -7.39
C ARG A 175 11.30 2.26 -6.18
N ALA A 176 11.21 0.95 -6.40
CA ALA A 176 11.35 -0.07 -5.36
C ALA A 176 11.90 -1.38 -5.95
N PRO A 177 12.41 -2.32 -5.13
CA PRO A 177 12.88 -3.63 -5.60
C PRO A 177 11.83 -4.37 -6.46
N PRO A 178 12.23 -5.25 -7.40
CA PRO A 178 11.26 -6.06 -8.13
C PRO A 178 10.54 -7.07 -7.24
N VAL A 179 9.32 -7.43 -7.62
CA VAL A 179 8.51 -8.52 -7.10
C VAL A 179 8.78 -9.77 -7.92
N THR A 180 8.96 -10.92 -7.26
CA THR A 180 9.13 -12.22 -7.93
C THR A 180 7.92 -13.13 -7.70
N PRO A 181 7.63 -14.07 -8.62
CA PRO A 181 6.54 -15.03 -8.45
C PRO A 181 6.66 -15.84 -7.15
N GLU A 182 7.88 -16.22 -6.74
CA GLU A 182 8.12 -16.98 -5.51
C GLU A 182 7.77 -16.17 -4.25
N ARG A 183 7.94 -14.84 -4.32
CA ARG A 183 7.51 -13.94 -3.23
C ARG A 183 6.00 -13.89 -3.15
N VAL A 184 5.30 -13.85 -4.29
CA VAL A 184 3.82 -13.89 -4.33
C VAL A 184 3.31 -15.23 -3.81
N ALA A 185 3.87 -16.34 -4.29
CA ALA A 185 3.50 -17.69 -3.87
C ALA A 185 3.59 -17.85 -2.34
N ARG A 186 4.68 -17.36 -1.73
CA ARG A 186 4.87 -17.37 -0.27
C ARG A 186 3.82 -16.54 0.45
N GLN A 187 3.52 -15.34 -0.06
CA GLN A 187 2.52 -14.48 0.54
C GLN A 187 1.12 -15.10 0.45
N ARG A 188 0.82 -15.78 -0.66
CA ARG A 188 -0.42 -16.52 -0.90
C ARG A 188 -0.56 -17.74 0.01
N GLY A 189 0.55 -18.43 0.27
CA GLY A 189 0.63 -19.63 1.12
C GLY A 189 0.55 -19.35 2.63
N GLY A 190 0.77 -18.11 3.07
CA GLY A 190 0.57 -17.70 4.47
C GLY A 190 1.65 -18.14 5.46
N ASP A 191 2.92 -18.19 5.04
CA ASP A 191 4.07 -18.54 5.90
C ASP A 191 4.79 -17.32 6.50
#